data_AF-A0A3Q1LY17-F1
#
_entry.id   AF-A0A3Q1LY17-F1
#
_cell.length_a   1.000
_cell.length_b   1.000
_cell.length_c   1.000
_cell.angle_alpha   90.00
_cell.angle_beta   90.00
_cell.angle_gamma   90.00
#
_symmetry.space_group_name_H-M   'P 1'
#
loop_
_entity.id
_entity.type
_entity.pdbx_description
1 polymer ?
#
loop_
_entity_poly.entity_id
_entity_poly.type
_entity_poly.pdbx_seq_one_letter_code
_entity_poly.pdbx_strand_id
1 'polypeptide(L)'
;PRPSAPHPQRVDWQRSPPAFYGVGCESLSLSKKSGLTGDIQVKIGQLLFQNRKETHASRKFKEFLGTYNKLTETCFLDCVKDFTTREVKPEETTCSEHCLQKYLKMTQRISMRFQEYHIQQNEALAAKAGLLGQPR
;
A
#
# COMPACT_ATOMS: atom_id res chain seq x y z
N PRO A 1 -38.60 24.57 -8.80
CA PRO A 1 -38.56 24.73 -10.28
C PRO A 1 -37.18 25.20 -10.72
N ARG A 2 -36.43 24.29 -11.35
CA ARG A 2 -35.04 24.41 -11.74
C ARG A 2 -34.94 25.16 -13.07
N PRO A 3 -34.20 26.28 -13.21
CA PRO A 3 -33.81 26.77 -14.52
C PRO A 3 -32.55 26.04 -14.97
N SER A 4 -32.75 25.27 -16.02
CA SER A 4 -31.80 24.54 -16.86
C SER A 4 -30.62 25.40 -17.34
N ALA A 5 -29.43 24.81 -17.26
CA ALA A 5 -28.20 25.33 -17.83
C ALA A 5 -28.30 25.48 -19.36
N PRO A 6 -27.72 26.54 -19.97
CA PRO A 6 -27.54 26.62 -21.41
C PRO A 6 -26.38 25.71 -21.84
N HIS A 7 -26.65 24.85 -22.83
CA HIS A 7 -25.65 24.11 -23.58
C HIS A 7 -24.71 25.05 -24.35
N PRO A 8 -23.37 24.89 -24.25
CA PRO A 8 -22.48 25.27 -25.32
C PRO A 8 -22.07 24.04 -26.13
N GLN A 9 -21.83 24.30 -27.40
CA GLN A 9 -21.79 23.36 -28.51
C GLN A 9 -20.62 22.37 -28.43
N ARG A 10 -20.88 21.16 -28.94
CA ARG A 10 -19.90 20.10 -29.20
C ARG A 10 -18.82 20.63 -30.15
N VAL A 11 -17.62 20.88 -29.63
CA VAL A 11 -16.44 21.16 -30.45
C VAL A 11 -15.95 19.86 -31.09
N ASP A 12 -16.10 19.82 -32.41
CA ASP A 12 -15.69 18.76 -33.32
C ASP A 12 -14.18 18.84 -33.55
N TRP A 13 -13.42 17.83 -33.08
CA TRP A 13 -11.95 17.80 -33.19
C TRP A 13 -11.45 17.23 -34.53
N GLN A 14 -12.32 16.96 -35.51
CA GLN A 14 -11.96 16.14 -36.66
C GLN A 14 -11.66 16.88 -37.96
N ARG A 15 -11.49 18.22 -37.96
CA ARG A 15 -11.21 18.92 -39.23
C ARG A 15 -10.45 20.26 -39.11
N SER A 16 -9.12 20.21 -38.98
CA SER A 16 -8.15 20.77 -39.97
C SER A 16 -6.67 20.64 -39.53
N PRO A 17 -5.72 20.41 -40.47
CA PRO A 17 -4.26 20.17 -40.25
C PRO A 17 -3.40 21.40 -40.63
N PRO A 18 -2.05 21.35 -40.81
CA PRO A 18 -0.96 20.62 -40.14
C PRO A 18 0.17 21.56 -39.64
N ALA A 19 0.98 21.14 -38.66
CA ALA A 19 2.42 21.45 -38.61
C ALA A 19 3.09 20.64 -37.49
N PHE A 20 3.99 19.72 -37.87
CA PHE A 20 5.36 19.56 -37.35
C PHE A 20 5.85 18.11 -37.53
N TYR A 21 6.70 17.96 -38.55
CA TYR A 21 7.90 17.12 -38.62
C TYR A 21 7.97 15.80 -37.85
N GLY A 22 8.25 14.70 -38.58
CA GLY A 22 8.88 13.53 -37.99
C GLY A 22 8.82 12.24 -38.82
N VAL A 23 9.55 12.23 -39.94
CA VAL A 23 10.10 11.03 -40.62
C VAL A 23 10.62 10.04 -39.56
N GLY A 24 10.52 8.72 -39.62
CA GLY A 24 10.13 7.73 -40.62
C GLY A 24 10.43 6.35 -40.00
N CYS A 25 9.87 5.32 -40.64
CA CYS A 25 9.97 3.92 -40.27
C CYS A 25 11.43 3.41 -40.32
N GLU A 26 11.94 2.74 -39.29
CA GLU A 26 13.00 1.75 -39.49
C GLU A 26 12.96 0.62 -38.47
N SER A 27 12.82 -0.59 -39.02
CA SER A 27 12.84 -1.86 -38.32
C SER A 27 14.24 -2.13 -37.77
N LEU A 28 14.49 -1.90 -36.48
CA LEU A 28 15.69 -2.45 -35.87
C LEU A 28 15.48 -3.93 -35.55
N SER A 29 15.89 -4.73 -36.53
CA SER A 29 16.32 -6.12 -36.41
C SER A 29 16.70 -6.51 -34.99
N LEU A 30 16.01 -7.54 -34.49
CA LEU A 30 16.28 -8.25 -33.25
C LEU A 30 17.62 -8.99 -33.40
N SER A 31 18.73 -8.26 -33.34
CA SER A 31 20.06 -8.86 -33.27
C SER A 31 20.26 -9.41 -31.86
N LYS A 32 20.13 -10.72 -31.77
CA LYS A 32 20.43 -11.54 -30.61
C LYS A 32 21.90 -11.36 -30.23
N LYS A 33 22.20 -10.39 -29.35
CA LYS A 33 23.48 -10.31 -28.64
C LYS A 33 23.23 -10.61 -27.17
N SER A 34 23.61 -11.82 -26.81
CA SER A 34 23.85 -12.28 -25.45
C SER A 34 24.65 -11.25 -24.63
N GLY A 35 24.19 -10.98 -23.39
CA GLY A 35 25.10 -10.58 -22.32
C GLY A 35 24.76 -9.25 -21.62
N LEU A 36 24.02 -9.37 -20.52
CA LEU A 36 24.20 -8.66 -19.25
C LEU A 36 23.77 -7.18 -19.11
N THR A 37 23.51 -6.41 -20.17
CA THR A 37 22.99 -5.03 -20.03
C THR A 37 21.49 -4.89 -20.33
N GLY A 38 20.92 -5.80 -21.14
CA GLY A 38 19.49 -5.80 -21.47
C GLY A 38 18.60 -6.35 -20.35
N ASP A 39 19.08 -7.34 -19.59
CA ASP A 39 18.30 -7.98 -18.52
C ASP A 39 18.06 -7.07 -17.32
N ILE A 40 18.99 -6.16 -17.03
CA ILE A 40 18.87 -5.20 -15.92
C ILE A 40 17.84 -4.12 -16.27
N GLN A 41 17.86 -3.57 -17.49
CA GLN A 41 16.88 -2.57 -17.93
C GLN A 41 15.47 -3.17 -18.09
N VAL A 42 15.35 -4.41 -18.57
CA VAL A 42 14.06 -5.12 -18.62
C VAL A 42 13.58 -5.50 -17.22
N LYS A 43 14.46 -5.92 -16.29
CA LYS A 43 14.09 -6.14 -14.89
C LYS A 43 13.73 -4.86 -14.15
N ILE A 44 14.43 -3.75 -14.39
CA ILE A 44 14.08 -2.42 -13.85
C ILE A 44 12.73 -1.99 -14.44
N GLY A 45 12.51 -2.17 -15.75
CA GLY A 45 11.20 -1.94 -16.39
C GLY A 45 10.07 -2.80 -15.81
N GLN A 46 10.35 -4.09 -15.55
CA GLN A 46 9.42 -5.03 -14.91
C GLN A 46 9.15 -4.66 -13.43
N LEU A 47 10.18 -4.25 -12.67
CA LEU A 47 10.08 -3.78 -11.29
C LEU A 47 9.30 -2.46 -11.20
N LEU A 48 9.47 -1.56 -12.16
CA LEU A 48 8.75 -0.29 -12.24
C LEU A 48 7.29 -0.46 -12.69
N PHE A 49 6.98 -1.52 -13.45
CA PHE A 49 5.61 -1.86 -13.88
C PHE A 49 4.81 -2.62 -12.81
N GLN A 50 5.45 -3.48 -12.00
CA GLN A 50 4.78 -4.13 -10.87
C GLN A 50 4.43 -3.15 -9.72
N ASN A 51 5.10 -2.00 -9.64
CA ASN A 51 4.95 -1.04 -8.54
C ASN A 51 4.02 0.15 -8.83
N ARG A 52 3.07 0.06 -9.78
CA ARG A 52 2.24 1.24 -10.09
C ARG A 52 0.76 0.96 -10.33
N LYS A 53 0.03 0.62 -9.26
CA LYS A 53 -1.33 1.14 -9.01
C LYS A 53 -1.86 0.91 -7.60
N GLU A 54 -1.04 0.49 -6.65
CA GLU A 54 -1.51 0.45 -5.27
C GLU A 54 -1.34 1.82 -4.61
N THR A 55 -2.43 2.61 -4.68
CA THR A 55 -2.59 3.82 -3.86
C THR A 55 -2.27 3.50 -2.40
N HIS A 56 -1.76 4.47 -1.64
CA HIS A 56 -1.54 4.28 -0.19
C HIS A 56 -2.79 3.73 0.50
N ALA A 57 -3.97 4.17 0.08
CA ALA A 57 -5.26 3.64 0.53
C ALA A 57 -5.41 2.13 0.25
N SER A 58 -5.10 1.67 -0.97
CA SER A 58 -5.21 0.24 -1.31
C SER A 58 -4.19 -0.64 -0.58
N ARG A 59 -2.95 -0.15 -0.35
CA ARG A 59 -1.95 -0.87 0.47
C ARG A 59 -2.42 -1.01 1.91
N LYS A 60 -2.90 0.08 2.50
CA LYS A 60 -3.43 0.09 3.87
C LYS A 60 -4.67 -0.80 4.01
N PHE A 61 -5.51 -0.85 2.99
CA PHE A 61 -6.67 -1.74 2.99
C PHE A 61 -6.26 -3.22 2.91
N LYS A 62 -5.25 -3.56 2.08
CA LYS A 62 -4.71 -4.93 2.04
C LYS A 62 -4.07 -5.35 3.36
N GLU A 63 -3.29 -4.47 3.98
CA GLU A 63 -2.73 -4.68 5.31
C GLU A 63 -3.83 -4.88 6.37
N PHE A 64 -4.90 -4.09 6.29
CA PHE A 64 -6.07 -4.21 7.16
C PHE A 64 -6.75 -5.57 7.04
N LEU A 65 -7.03 -6.02 5.81
CA LEU A 65 -7.65 -7.33 5.57
C LEU A 65 -6.76 -8.48 6.05
N GLY A 66 -5.45 -8.40 5.84
CA GLY A 66 -4.50 -9.39 6.36
C GLY A 66 -4.52 -9.46 7.90
N THR A 67 -4.56 -8.30 8.55
CA THR A 67 -4.64 -8.21 10.02
C THR A 67 -5.99 -8.70 10.53
N TYR A 68 -7.09 -8.39 9.84
CA TYR A 68 -8.43 -8.86 10.18
C TYR A 68 -8.51 -10.38 10.22
N ASN A 69 -7.98 -11.06 9.20
CA ASN A 69 -7.97 -12.53 9.17
C ASN A 69 -7.13 -13.12 10.31
N LYS A 70 -6.01 -12.48 10.66
CA LYS A 70 -5.19 -12.96 11.77
C LYS A 70 -5.88 -12.79 13.12
N LEU A 71 -6.53 -11.64 13.29
CA LEU A 71 -7.32 -11.33 14.47
C LEU A 71 -8.46 -12.34 14.65
N THR A 72 -9.25 -12.60 13.60
CA THR A 72 -10.41 -13.51 13.69
C THR A 72 -9.97 -14.92 14.06
N GLU A 73 -8.87 -15.42 13.48
CA GLU A 73 -8.27 -16.70 13.86
C GLU A 73 -7.89 -16.71 15.35
N THR A 74 -7.19 -15.67 15.82
CA THR A 74 -6.70 -15.59 17.20
C THR A 74 -7.85 -15.56 18.20
N CYS A 75 -8.84 -14.70 17.96
CA CYS A 75 -10.00 -14.59 18.86
C CYS A 75 -10.88 -15.84 18.81
N PHE A 76 -11.00 -16.51 17.66
CA PHE A 76 -11.72 -17.77 17.58
C PHE A 76 -11.04 -18.86 18.42
N LEU A 77 -9.71 -19.01 18.31
CA LEU A 77 -8.96 -20.00 19.08
C LEU A 77 -8.98 -19.73 20.59
N ASP A 78 -8.99 -18.47 21.01
CA ASP A 78 -8.96 -18.10 22.43
C ASP A 78 -10.36 -18.11 23.08
N CYS A 79 -11.41 -17.77 22.33
CA CYS A 79 -12.75 -17.55 22.89
C CYS A 79 -13.76 -18.66 22.58
N VAL A 80 -13.68 -19.33 21.42
CA VAL A 80 -14.63 -20.39 21.05
C VAL A 80 -14.10 -21.73 21.52
N LYS A 81 -14.69 -22.23 22.59
CA LYS A 81 -14.24 -23.44 23.30
C LYS A 81 -15.35 -24.46 23.46
N ASP A 82 -16.61 -24.06 23.28
CA ASP A 82 -17.76 -24.93 23.47
C ASP A 82 -18.43 -25.26 22.14
N PHE A 83 -18.31 -26.52 21.72
CA PHE A 83 -18.88 -27.03 20.47
C PHE A 83 -20.16 -27.86 20.68
N THR A 84 -20.81 -27.73 21.84
CA THR A 84 -22.06 -28.46 22.14
C THR A 84 -23.26 -27.94 21.34
N THR A 85 -23.23 -26.68 20.91
CA THR A 85 -24.29 -26.03 20.14
C THR A 85 -23.73 -25.39 18.87
N ARG A 86 -24.56 -25.26 17.83
CA ARG A 86 -24.20 -24.51 16.60
C ARG A 86 -24.26 -22.99 16.77
N GLU A 87 -24.78 -22.54 17.90
CA GLU A 87 -24.89 -21.13 18.26
C GLU A 87 -23.76 -20.73 19.22
N VAL A 88 -23.26 -19.52 19.05
CA VAL A 88 -22.22 -18.92 19.91
C VAL A 88 -22.84 -18.55 21.25
N LYS A 89 -22.26 -19.04 22.34
CA LYS A 89 -22.74 -18.74 23.69
C LYS A 89 -22.50 -17.26 24.04
N PRO A 90 -23.34 -16.64 24.89
CA PRO A 90 -23.18 -15.23 25.26
C PRO A 90 -21.79 -14.94 25.86
N GLU A 91 -21.22 -15.89 26.61
CA GLU A 91 -19.85 -15.79 27.16
C GLU A 91 -18.77 -15.70 26.07
N GLU A 92 -18.90 -16.45 24.98
CA GLU A 92 -17.96 -16.45 23.86
C GLU A 92 -18.09 -15.18 23.02
N THR A 93 -19.31 -14.64 22.89
CA THR A 93 -19.57 -13.35 22.25
C THR A 93 -18.87 -12.22 23.02
N THR A 94 -19.06 -12.15 24.35
CA THR A 94 -18.38 -11.14 25.19
C THR A 94 -16.86 -11.31 25.17
N CYS A 95 -16.35 -12.55 25.18
CA CYS A 95 -14.93 -12.82 25.04
C CYS A 95 -14.38 -12.29 23.71
N SER A 96 -15.09 -12.55 22.61
CA SER A 96 -14.68 -12.13 21.27
C SER A 96 -14.61 -10.61 21.13
N GLU A 97 -15.59 -9.88 21.70
CA GLU A 97 -15.58 -8.41 21.74
C GLU A 97 -14.38 -7.87 22.54
N HIS A 98 -14.11 -8.43 23.72
CA HIS A 98 -12.96 -8.04 24.53
C HIS A 98 -11.62 -8.41 23.86
N CYS A 99 -11.56 -9.56 23.18
CA CYS A 99 -10.39 -9.98 22.41
C CYS A 99 -10.06 -8.96 21.31
N LEU A 100 -11.06 -8.57 20.52
CA LEU A 100 -10.91 -7.55 19.48
C LEU A 100 -10.40 -6.22 20.07
N GLN A 101 -11.04 -5.72 21.13
CA GLN A 101 -10.63 -4.46 21.75
C GLN A 101 -9.20 -4.52 22.31
N LYS A 102 -8.85 -5.65 22.95
CA LYS A 102 -7.51 -5.88 23.51
C LYS A 102 -6.47 -5.92 22.41
N TYR A 103 -6.73 -6.63 21.32
CA TYR A 103 -5.81 -6.73 20.18
C TYR A 103 -5.54 -5.38 19.53
N LEU A 104 -6.59 -4.58 19.28
CA LEU A 104 -6.44 -3.25 18.69
C LEU A 104 -5.63 -2.32 19.59
N LYS A 105 -5.95 -2.27 20.89
CA LYS A 105 -5.21 -1.46 21.88
C LYS A 105 -3.76 -1.92 22.01
N MET A 106 -3.52 -3.23 22.00
CA MET A 106 -2.17 -3.81 22.02
C MET A 106 -1.38 -3.42 20.78
N THR A 107 -1.95 -3.55 19.59
CA THR A 107 -1.30 -3.22 18.31
C THR A 107 -0.88 -1.75 18.25
N GLN A 108 -1.74 -0.84 18.72
CA GLN A 108 -1.42 0.59 18.82
C GLN A 108 -0.26 0.85 19.79
N ARG A 109 -0.30 0.24 20.97
CA ARG A 109 0.78 0.37 21.96
C ARG A 109 2.11 -0.16 21.44
N ILE A 110 2.10 -1.33 20.79
CA ILE A 110 3.31 -1.92 20.19
C ILE A 110 3.87 -0.99 19.10
N SER A 111 3.02 -0.46 18.23
CA SER A 111 3.43 0.48 17.18
C SER A 111 4.11 1.72 17.77
N MET A 112 3.54 2.29 18.84
CA MET A 112 4.12 3.45 19.53
C MET A 112 5.53 3.14 20.09
N ARG A 113 5.68 2.00 20.80
CA ARG A 113 6.99 1.60 21.35
C ARG A 113 8.02 1.27 20.27
N PHE A 114 7.57 0.69 19.17
CA PHE A 114 8.44 0.41 18.03
C PHE A 114 8.96 1.70 17.40
N GLN A 115 8.10 2.72 17.24
CA GLN A 115 8.51 4.03 16.74
C GLN A 115 9.51 4.72 17.67
N GLU A 116 9.25 4.70 18.99
CA GLU A 116 10.19 5.23 20.00
C GLU A 116 11.57 4.58 19.89
N TYR A 117 11.61 3.25 19.75
CA TYR A 117 12.86 2.51 19.60
C TYR A 117 13.62 2.88 18.32
N HIS A 118 12.92 3.01 17.19
CA HIS A 118 13.51 3.45 15.93
C HIS A 118 14.07 4.86 15.99
N ILE A 119 13.39 5.78 16.69
CA ILE A 119 13.87 7.15 16.90
C ILE A 119 15.18 7.13 17.70
N GLN A 120 15.22 6.40 18.82
CA GLN A 120 16.43 6.30 19.66
C GLN A 120 17.63 5.72 18.91
N GLN A 121 17.41 4.70 18.07
CA GLN A 121 18.47 4.14 17.22
C GLN A 121 18.99 5.17 16.23
N ASN A 122 18.09 5.92 15.57
CA ASN A 122 18.49 6.97 14.64
C ASN A 122 19.23 8.11 15.33
N GLU A 123 18.80 8.52 16.53
CA GLU A 123 19.51 9.53 17.34
C GLU A 123 20.91 9.07 17.72
N ALA A 124 21.05 7.81 18.15
CA ALA A 124 22.36 7.23 18.46
C ALA A 124 23.27 7.13 17.21
N LEU A 125 22.70 6.84 16.04
CA LEU A 125 23.43 6.85 14.77
C LEU A 125 23.80 8.28 14.34
N ALA A 126 22.92 9.26 14.53
CA ALA A 126 23.18 10.67 14.24
C ALA A 126 24.25 11.28 15.16
N ALA A 127 24.26 10.89 16.44
CA ALA A 127 25.30 11.24 17.41
C ALA A 127 26.67 10.69 16.97
N LYS A 128 26.71 9.42 16.54
CA LYS A 128 27.93 8.78 16.03
C LYS A 128 28.41 9.39 14.71
N ALA A 129 27.50 9.92 13.90
CA ALA A 129 27.81 10.63 12.65
C ALA A 129 28.25 12.09 12.87
N GLY A 130 28.32 12.58 14.13
CA GLY A 130 28.78 13.93 14.45
C GLY A 130 27.82 15.06 14.05
N LEU A 131 26.56 14.75 13.75
CA LEU A 131 25.55 15.73 13.30
C LEU A 131 24.81 16.42 14.46
N LEU A 132 24.90 15.87 15.68
CA LEU A 132 24.43 16.54 16.88
C LEU A 132 25.55 17.45 17.40
N GLY A 133 25.52 18.70 16.92
CA GLY A 133 26.36 19.77 17.44
C GLY A 133 26.24 19.85 18.95
N GLN A 134 27.40 19.84 19.60
CA GLN A 134 27.58 19.95 21.04
C GLN A 134 26.79 21.15 21.59
N PRO A 135 25.99 20.99 22.67
CA PRO A 135 25.47 22.15 23.37
C PRO A 135 26.68 22.89 23.96
N ARG A 136 26.85 24.16 23.60
CA ARG A 136 27.73 25.09 24.30
C ARG A 136 27.07 25.54 25.60
#